data_AF-A0A1I7U8C6-F1
#
_entry.id   AF-A0A1I7U8C6-F1
#
_cell.length_a   1.000
_cell.length_b   1.000
_cell.length_c   1.000
_cell.angle_alpha   90.00
_cell.angle_beta   90.00
_cell.angle_gamma   90.00
#
_symmetry.space_group_name_H-M   'P 1'
#
loop_
_entity.id
_entity.type
_entity.pdbx_description
1 polymer ?
#
loop_
_entity_poly.entity_id
_entity_poly.type
_entity_poly.pdbx_seq_one_letter_code
_entity_poly.pdbx_strand_id
1 'polypeptide(L)'
;MLRTFVLLSTVAILSTWAVKCKYEGTDMDNNEIITVQKAFRIKCMTEDNGSWKTEIIGCIAPDGAEIGVGLKRETGDKIHECVKSESGQVSLKESKGIKAACPGGQKNGEEWQEKSFKFRCGDGGVVKFIACVGQDGSIIKSGETGKIGGFDVKCEQHANGTITMQAANDPKSYDCKAKDGSSKKNGEEYVEGNFVRKCGDYGQGKIVGCHAENVATTIPINQNVTSGDVVFSCTKEGSNYSFKTYSLKSPVVYSMCAHEGKQYTNGTTFISQGSFRMRCVTFKNLTSTLEVVSCITPAGVEIAIGSQLEEGDKVYECTSGNVTLKSTPGQSGKCRGTYSVGEEWIEDSFKLTCEPYGKVNLKSCFSKEGTEIPLGEARRVPAGYAMECVIVNGNVALQTAKNFDCLTGSGENKKMGETWNEGNFVRRCANYGVSSIIGCYVDGVGTFGLNQNITSGSLLYMCINENEQFKFRTLRAQ
;
A
#
# COMPACT_ATOMS: atom_id res chain seq x y z
N MET A 1 105.44 -8.40 -46.50
CA MET A 1 105.52 -8.01 -45.08
C MET A 1 104.63 -6.80 -44.85
N LEU A 2 104.00 -6.74 -43.67
CA LEU A 2 103.26 -5.62 -43.05
C LEU A 2 101.89 -5.18 -43.63
N ARG A 3 100.84 -5.46 -42.84
CA ARG A 3 99.51 -4.82 -42.84
C ARG A 3 99.60 -3.41 -42.26
N THR A 4 98.79 -2.43 -42.68
CA THR A 4 98.00 -1.58 -41.75
C THR A 4 97.00 -0.59 -42.40
N PHE A 5 95.81 -0.58 -41.78
CA PHE A 5 94.75 0.43 -41.57
C PHE A 5 93.88 1.05 -42.68
N VAL A 6 92.59 0.73 -42.52
CA VAL A 6 91.35 1.36 -42.98
C VAL A 6 91.03 2.57 -42.07
N LEU A 7 90.53 3.67 -42.66
CA LEU A 7 89.87 4.77 -41.95
C LEU A 7 88.47 4.97 -42.56
N LEU A 8 87.45 4.51 -41.83
CA LEU A 8 86.03 4.81 -42.06
C LEU A 8 85.66 6.04 -41.23
N SER A 9 85.14 7.10 -41.87
CA SER A 9 84.55 8.25 -41.19
C SER A 9 83.13 7.94 -40.74
N THR A 10 82.88 7.89 -39.44
CA THR A 10 81.54 7.81 -38.85
C THR A 10 81.04 9.21 -38.52
N VAL A 11 79.99 9.66 -39.23
CA VAL A 11 79.16 10.80 -38.82
C VAL A 11 78.15 10.28 -37.80
N ALA A 12 78.32 10.65 -36.53
CA ALA A 12 77.34 10.39 -35.48
C ALA A 12 76.20 11.41 -35.59
N ILE A 13 75.03 10.97 -36.04
CA ILE A 13 73.78 11.74 -35.96
C ILE A 13 73.33 11.68 -34.50
N LEU A 14 73.47 12.79 -33.77
CA LEU A 14 72.88 12.97 -32.46
C LEU A 14 71.35 13.07 -32.63
N SER A 15 70.62 12.01 -32.26
CA SER A 15 69.18 12.08 -32.10
C SER A 15 68.87 12.90 -30.84
N THR A 16 68.38 14.13 -31.02
CA THR A 16 67.78 14.91 -29.93
C THR A 16 66.42 14.28 -29.61
N TRP A 17 66.31 13.63 -28.46
CA TRP A 17 65.06 13.08 -27.97
C TRP A 17 64.18 14.27 -27.57
N ALA A 18 63.16 14.58 -28.38
CA ALA A 18 62.19 15.61 -28.02
C ALA A 18 61.44 15.16 -26.76
N VAL A 19 61.49 15.98 -25.72
CA VAL A 19 60.81 15.74 -24.44
C VAL A 19 59.31 15.83 -24.71
N LYS A 20 58.54 14.82 -24.29
CA LYS A 20 57.08 14.74 -24.45
C LYS A 20 56.41 14.54 -23.09
N CYS A 21 55.23 15.13 -22.88
CA CYS A 21 54.44 14.81 -21.69
C CYS A 21 53.85 13.41 -21.81
N LYS A 22 53.90 12.62 -20.74
CA LYS A 22 53.28 11.29 -20.71
C LYS A 22 52.05 11.30 -19.84
N TYR A 23 50.87 11.31 -20.45
CA TYR A 23 49.59 11.33 -19.73
C TYR A 23 48.80 10.05 -20.03
N GLU A 24 48.54 9.24 -19.00
CA GLU A 24 47.82 7.95 -19.09
C GLU A 24 48.27 7.05 -20.27
N GLY A 25 49.58 7.03 -20.55
CA GLY A 25 50.16 6.22 -21.64
C GLY A 25 50.17 6.87 -23.02
N THR A 26 49.70 8.12 -23.15
CA THR A 26 49.76 8.91 -24.38
C THR A 26 50.91 9.91 -24.32
N ASP A 27 51.73 9.94 -25.38
CA ASP A 27 52.82 10.92 -25.55
C ASP A 27 52.25 12.19 -26.20
N MET A 28 52.35 13.32 -25.52
CA MET A 28 51.92 14.64 -26.00
C MET A 28 53.11 15.52 -26.36
N ASP A 29 53.05 16.21 -27.50
CA ASP A 29 54.02 17.22 -27.90
C ASP A 29 53.88 18.51 -27.07
N ASN A 30 54.95 19.31 -27.00
CA ASN A 30 54.92 20.57 -26.24
C ASN A 30 53.84 21.51 -26.78
N ASN A 31 53.05 22.10 -25.89
CA ASN A 31 51.86 22.90 -26.16
C ASN A 31 50.66 22.16 -26.77
N GLU A 32 50.74 20.85 -26.96
CA GLU A 32 49.59 20.05 -27.41
C GLU A 32 48.48 20.10 -26.35
N ILE A 33 47.23 20.19 -26.82
CA ILE A 33 46.03 20.21 -26.00
C ILE A 33 45.19 18.98 -26.35
N ILE A 34 44.88 18.17 -25.35
CA ILE A 34 43.96 17.04 -25.50
C ILE A 34 42.79 17.15 -24.54
N THR A 35 41.68 16.51 -24.89
CA THR A 35 40.52 16.35 -24.01
C THR A 35 40.60 15.02 -23.28
N VAL A 36 40.61 15.07 -21.95
CA VAL A 36 40.65 13.90 -21.07
C VAL A 36 39.32 13.75 -20.36
N GLN A 37 38.92 12.50 -20.13
CA GLN A 37 37.66 12.13 -19.47
C GLN A 37 36.40 12.78 -20.09
N LYS A 38 36.50 13.20 -21.37
CA LYS A 38 35.46 13.95 -22.11
C LYS A 38 35.01 15.26 -21.44
N ALA A 39 35.74 15.76 -20.45
CA ALA A 39 35.31 16.87 -19.59
C ALA A 39 36.39 17.92 -19.34
N PHE A 40 37.67 17.58 -19.48
CA PHE A 40 38.79 18.50 -19.18
C PHE A 40 39.72 18.64 -20.37
N ARG A 41 40.20 19.86 -20.60
CA ARG A 41 41.24 20.16 -21.58
C ARG A 41 42.56 20.34 -20.85
N ILE A 42 43.52 19.49 -21.16
CA ILE A 42 44.87 19.58 -20.59
C ILE A 42 45.87 19.99 -21.66
N LYS A 43 46.82 20.84 -21.28
CA LYS A 43 47.92 21.31 -22.11
C LYS A 43 49.24 20.74 -21.61
N CYS A 44 50.06 20.21 -22.51
CA CYS A 44 51.42 19.80 -22.20
C CYS A 44 52.36 21.02 -22.15
N MET A 45 53.20 21.08 -21.12
CA MET A 45 54.29 22.05 -20.98
C MET A 45 55.59 21.31 -20.68
N THR A 46 56.57 21.43 -21.58
CA THR A 46 57.92 20.85 -21.42
C THR A 46 58.95 21.95 -21.16
N GLU A 47 59.92 21.67 -20.30
CA GLU A 47 61.04 22.56 -19.99
C GLU A 47 62.35 22.06 -20.62
N ASP A 48 63.29 22.97 -20.86
CA ASP A 48 64.58 22.67 -21.51
C ASP A 48 65.45 21.68 -20.71
N ASN A 49 65.17 21.55 -19.40
CA ASN A 49 65.84 20.61 -18.49
C ASN A 49 65.34 19.16 -18.62
N GLY A 50 64.41 18.87 -19.54
CA GLY A 50 63.83 17.55 -19.72
C GLY A 50 62.61 17.24 -18.84
N SER A 51 62.23 18.17 -17.95
CA SER A 51 61.02 18.04 -17.15
C SER A 51 59.77 18.46 -17.93
N TRP A 52 58.62 17.94 -17.52
CA TRP A 52 57.35 18.26 -18.14
C TRP A 52 56.22 18.24 -17.12
N LYS A 53 55.14 18.97 -17.41
CA LYS A 53 53.90 18.95 -16.63
C LYS A 53 52.70 19.12 -17.55
N THR A 54 51.55 18.63 -17.09
CA THR A 54 50.25 18.88 -17.73
C THR A 54 49.45 19.87 -16.88
N GLU A 55 48.82 20.86 -17.52
CA GLU A 55 47.93 21.80 -16.84
C GLU A 55 46.53 21.76 -17.44
N ILE A 56 45.51 21.76 -16.59
CA ILE A 56 44.12 21.90 -17.03
C ILE A 56 43.88 23.35 -17.41
N ILE A 57 43.61 23.60 -18.69
CA ILE A 57 43.38 24.93 -19.26
C ILE A 57 41.89 25.24 -19.48
N GLY A 58 41.01 24.25 -19.32
CA GLY A 58 39.57 24.45 -19.39
C GLY A 58 38.77 23.15 -19.22
N CYS A 59 37.46 23.29 -19.26
CA CYS A 59 36.48 22.21 -19.21
C CYS A 59 35.72 22.13 -20.55
N ILE A 60 35.11 20.99 -20.81
CA ILE A 60 34.18 20.75 -21.92
C ILE A 60 32.79 20.53 -21.35
N ALA A 61 31.81 21.34 -21.77
CA ALA A 61 30.42 21.15 -21.40
C ALA A 61 29.79 19.97 -22.17
N PRO A 62 28.64 19.42 -21.72
CA PRO A 62 28.02 18.26 -22.36
C PRO A 62 27.64 18.42 -23.84
N ASP A 63 27.44 19.67 -24.31
CA ASP A 63 27.19 20.01 -25.71
C ASP A 63 28.48 20.09 -26.56
N GLY A 64 29.64 19.81 -25.96
CA GLY A 64 30.96 19.90 -26.59
C GLY A 64 31.60 21.30 -26.51
N ALA A 65 30.94 22.28 -25.88
CA ALA A 65 31.48 23.63 -25.79
C ALA A 65 32.66 23.74 -24.82
N GLU A 66 33.70 24.48 -25.23
CA GLU A 66 34.85 24.77 -24.37
C GLU A 66 34.55 25.90 -23.38
N ILE A 67 35.00 25.72 -22.13
CA ILE A 67 34.88 26.68 -21.03
C ILE A 67 36.27 26.86 -20.40
N GLY A 68 36.85 28.07 -20.48
CA GLY A 68 38.13 28.34 -19.82
C GLY A 68 38.04 28.24 -18.30
N VAL A 69 39.17 27.96 -17.64
CA VAL A 69 39.23 27.92 -16.16
C VAL A 69 38.81 29.28 -15.58
N GLY A 70 37.93 29.26 -14.57
CA GLY A 70 37.32 30.44 -13.95
C GLY A 70 36.17 31.06 -14.74
N LEU A 71 35.83 30.51 -15.92
CA LEU A 71 34.72 30.98 -16.74
C LEU A 71 33.49 30.11 -16.55
N LYS A 72 32.34 30.72 -16.89
CA LYS A 72 31.03 30.08 -16.92
C LYS A 72 30.38 30.25 -18.29
N ARG A 73 29.58 29.27 -18.67
CA ARG A 73 28.84 29.23 -19.92
C ARG A 73 27.45 28.68 -19.69
N GLU A 74 26.46 29.33 -20.28
CA GLU A 74 25.09 28.84 -20.25
C GLU A 74 24.82 27.98 -21.49
N THR A 75 24.33 26.76 -21.27
CA THR A 75 23.93 25.82 -22.30
C THR A 75 22.54 25.30 -21.93
N GLY A 76 21.52 25.69 -22.73
CA GLY A 76 20.15 25.23 -22.52
C GLY A 76 19.56 25.69 -21.19
N ASP A 77 19.28 24.73 -20.31
CA ASP A 77 18.68 24.90 -18.98
C ASP A 77 19.72 24.96 -17.84
N LYS A 78 21.01 24.95 -18.18
CA LYS A 78 22.13 24.80 -17.24
C LYS A 78 23.21 25.85 -17.46
N ILE A 79 23.86 26.24 -16.37
CA ILE A 79 25.10 27.01 -16.37
C ILE A 79 26.22 26.07 -15.94
N HIS A 80 27.21 25.92 -16.81
CA HIS A 80 28.41 25.16 -16.57
C HIS A 80 29.56 26.11 -16.22
N GLU A 81 30.23 25.87 -15.11
CA GLU A 81 31.35 26.69 -14.62
C GLU A 81 32.59 25.82 -14.41
N CYS A 82 33.71 26.21 -15.01
CA CYS A 82 34.97 25.50 -14.84
C CYS A 82 35.74 26.09 -13.64
N VAL A 83 35.58 25.52 -12.46
CA VAL A 83 36.10 26.07 -11.20
C VAL A 83 37.43 25.43 -10.82
N LYS A 84 38.45 26.25 -10.54
CA LYS A 84 39.72 25.82 -9.91
C LYS A 84 39.67 26.11 -8.41
N SER A 85 39.86 25.08 -7.59
CA SER A 85 39.95 25.21 -6.13
C SER A 85 41.26 25.89 -5.71
N GLU A 86 41.32 26.33 -4.44
CA GLU A 86 42.55 26.87 -3.84
C GLU A 86 43.70 25.84 -3.80
N SER A 87 43.38 24.54 -3.76
CA SER A 87 44.33 23.44 -3.89
C SER A 87 44.79 23.16 -5.33
N GLY A 88 44.29 23.91 -6.31
CA GLY A 88 44.65 23.78 -7.72
C GLY A 88 43.84 22.73 -8.51
N GLN A 89 42.88 22.05 -7.89
CA GLN A 89 42.01 21.07 -8.54
C GLN A 89 40.94 21.76 -9.40
N VAL A 90 40.78 21.34 -10.64
CA VAL A 90 39.76 21.89 -11.55
C VAL A 90 38.54 20.96 -11.60
N SER A 91 37.34 21.53 -11.57
CA SER A 91 36.06 20.83 -11.59
C SER A 91 35.06 21.56 -12.50
N LEU A 92 34.20 20.81 -13.18
CA LEU A 92 33.06 21.36 -13.92
C LEU A 92 31.84 21.35 -12.99
N LYS A 93 31.41 22.53 -12.53
CA LYS A 93 30.19 22.70 -11.74
C LYS A 93 29.01 22.99 -12.65
N GLU A 94 27.84 22.48 -12.27
CA GLU A 94 26.58 22.72 -12.96
C GLU A 94 25.61 23.42 -12.02
N SER A 95 24.91 24.43 -12.52
CA SER A 95 23.82 25.11 -11.82
C SER A 95 22.68 25.41 -12.80
N LYS A 96 21.53 25.84 -12.28
CA LYS A 96 20.34 26.11 -13.10
C LYS A 96 20.55 27.38 -13.95
N GLY A 97 20.33 27.26 -15.25
CA GLY A 97 20.27 28.39 -16.19
C GLY A 97 18.95 29.14 -16.12
N ILE A 98 18.89 30.30 -16.78
CA ILE A 98 17.71 31.18 -16.75
C ILE A 98 16.47 30.46 -17.32
N LYS A 99 16.68 29.55 -18.29
CA LYS A 99 15.62 28.74 -18.93
C LYS A 99 15.35 27.42 -18.22
N ALA A 100 15.83 27.23 -17.00
CA ALA A 100 15.60 26.00 -16.25
C ALA A 100 14.11 25.71 -16.08
N ALA A 101 13.76 24.42 -16.22
CA ALA A 101 12.42 23.92 -15.96
C ALA A 101 12.11 23.98 -14.46
N CYS A 102 10.83 24.14 -14.13
CA CYS A 102 10.34 24.12 -12.77
C CYS A 102 10.24 22.67 -12.24
N PRO A 103 10.21 22.48 -10.90
CA PRO A 103 9.94 21.18 -10.31
C PRO A 103 8.62 20.62 -10.85
N GLY A 104 8.68 19.42 -11.45
CA GLY A 104 7.55 18.81 -12.16
C GLY A 104 7.68 18.80 -13.70
N GLY A 105 8.72 19.43 -14.26
CA GLY A 105 9.05 19.35 -15.69
C GLY A 105 8.45 20.45 -16.56
N GLN A 106 7.77 21.43 -15.97
CA GLN A 106 7.17 22.57 -16.66
C GLN A 106 8.26 23.48 -17.23
N LYS A 107 8.12 23.85 -18.49
CA LYS A 107 9.10 24.66 -19.20
C LYS A 107 9.09 26.10 -18.69
N ASN A 108 10.22 26.79 -18.79
CA ASN A 108 10.29 28.22 -18.48
C ASN A 108 9.22 28.99 -19.28
N GLY A 109 8.47 29.86 -18.59
CA GLY A 109 7.36 30.62 -19.14
C GLY A 109 6.00 29.92 -19.11
N GLU A 110 5.96 28.59 -18.92
CA GLU A 110 4.73 27.79 -18.91
C GLU A 110 3.85 28.13 -17.69
N GLU A 111 2.54 28.18 -17.92
CA GLU A 111 1.53 28.38 -16.87
C GLU A 111 0.73 27.11 -16.67
N TRP A 112 0.48 26.75 -15.41
CA TRP A 112 -0.36 25.62 -15.06
C TRP A 112 -1.26 25.95 -13.87
N GLN A 113 -2.31 25.16 -13.72
CA GLN A 113 -3.21 25.24 -12.58
C GLN A 113 -3.02 23.99 -11.72
N GLU A 114 -2.91 24.21 -10.42
CA GLU A 114 -2.96 23.16 -9.41
C GLU A 114 -4.05 23.51 -8.40
N LYS A 115 -5.11 22.67 -8.34
CA LYS A 115 -6.32 22.92 -7.55
C LYS A 115 -6.92 24.29 -7.88
N SER A 116 -7.01 25.18 -6.91
CA SER A 116 -7.56 26.54 -7.04
C SER A 116 -6.49 27.60 -7.27
N PHE A 117 -5.27 27.22 -7.66
CA PHE A 117 -4.16 28.15 -7.81
C PHE A 117 -3.49 28.00 -9.16
N LYS A 118 -3.15 29.12 -9.78
CA LYS A 118 -2.46 29.20 -11.05
C LYS A 118 -1.02 29.67 -10.81
N PHE A 119 -0.09 28.97 -11.44
CA PHE A 119 1.35 29.18 -11.33
C PHE A 119 1.97 29.42 -12.69
N ARG A 120 3.16 30.00 -12.68
CA ARG A 120 4.01 30.19 -13.86
C ARG A 120 5.45 29.80 -13.54
N CYS A 121 6.10 29.14 -14.49
CA CYS A 121 7.52 28.86 -14.35
C CYS A 121 8.34 30.10 -14.71
N GLY A 122 9.00 30.68 -13.72
CA GLY A 122 9.89 31.82 -13.89
C GLY A 122 11.32 31.41 -14.18
N ASP A 123 12.17 32.42 -14.30
CA ASP A 123 13.59 32.29 -14.55
C ASP A 123 14.28 31.41 -13.49
N GLY A 124 15.22 30.58 -13.91
CA GLY A 124 15.94 29.67 -13.00
C GLY A 124 15.10 28.50 -12.50
N GLY A 125 13.94 28.23 -13.10
CA GLY A 125 13.02 27.18 -12.66
C GLY A 125 12.32 27.53 -11.35
N VAL A 126 12.11 28.82 -11.09
CA VAL A 126 11.42 29.32 -9.90
C VAL A 126 9.91 29.35 -10.16
N VAL A 127 9.14 28.61 -9.37
CA VAL A 127 7.68 28.61 -9.44
C VAL A 127 7.15 29.94 -8.90
N LYS A 128 6.38 30.66 -9.72
CA LYS A 128 5.72 31.92 -9.35
C LYS A 128 4.21 31.70 -9.26
N PHE A 129 3.61 32.08 -8.14
CA PHE A 129 2.16 32.14 -7.99
C PHE A 129 1.60 33.36 -8.75
N ILE A 130 0.55 33.18 -9.55
CA ILE A 130 0.00 34.25 -10.39
C ILE A 130 -1.49 34.51 -10.21
N ALA A 131 -2.29 33.54 -9.80
CA ALA A 131 -3.74 33.75 -9.59
C ALA A 131 -4.42 32.66 -8.75
N CYS A 132 -5.57 33.00 -8.14
CA CYS A 132 -6.55 32.06 -7.59
C CYS A 132 -7.63 31.77 -8.64
N VAL A 133 -8.14 30.53 -8.65
CA VAL A 133 -9.16 30.05 -9.58
C VAL A 133 -10.33 29.46 -8.81
N GLY A 134 -11.51 30.06 -9.00
CA GLY A 134 -12.78 29.59 -8.45
C GLY A 134 -13.30 28.32 -9.14
N GLN A 135 -14.20 27.60 -8.49
CA GLN A 135 -14.84 26.42 -9.08
C GLN A 135 -15.72 26.75 -10.29
N ASP A 136 -16.19 27.99 -10.36
CA ASP A 136 -16.93 28.58 -11.47
C ASP A 136 -16.02 29.01 -12.65
N GLY A 137 -14.70 28.83 -12.53
CA GLY A 137 -13.70 29.25 -13.52
C GLY A 137 -13.26 30.71 -13.40
N SER A 138 -13.77 31.46 -12.42
CA SER A 138 -13.37 32.85 -12.15
C SER A 138 -11.89 32.93 -11.74
N ILE A 139 -11.14 33.88 -12.29
CA ILE A 139 -9.69 34.05 -12.03
C ILE A 139 -9.44 35.39 -11.33
N ILE A 140 -8.77 35.35 -10.18
CA ILE A 140 -8.34 36.53 -9.42
C ILE A 140 -6.82 36.53 -9.40
N LYS A 141 -6.17 37.58 -9.92
CA LYS A 141 -4.70 37.63 -9.91
C LYS A 141 -4.16 37.74 -8.48
N SER A 142 -2.93 37.28 -8.30
CA SER A 142 -2.23 37.40 -7.01
C SER A 142 -2.16 38.87 -6.56
N GLY A 143 -2.56 39.14 -5.33
CA GLY A 143 -2.64 40.47 -4.72
C GLY A 143 -3.95 41.21 -4.99
N GLU A 144 -4.85 40.68 -5.83
CA GLU A 144 -6.11 41.33 -6.17
C GLU A 144 -7.29 40.76 -5.36
N THR A 145 -8.36 41.57 -5.29
CA THR A 145 -9.68 41.14 -4.83
C THR A 145 -10.61 41.06 -6.03
N GLY A 146 -11.33 39.95 -6.17
CA GLY A 146 -12.29 39.73 -7.27
C GLY A 146 -13.50 38.94 -6.80
N LYS A 147 -14.45 38.68 -7.69
CA LYS A 147 -15.67 37.93 -7.36
C LYS A 147 -15.52 36.45 -7.75
N ILE A 148 -15.78 35.55 -6.80
CA ILE A 148 -15.94 34.10 -7.04
C ILE A 148 -17.29 33.69 -6.45
N GLY A 149 -18.18 33.11 -7.26
CA GLY A 149 -19.50 32.68 -6.79
C GLY A 149 -20.34 33.79 -6.14
N GLY A 150 -20.13 35.05 -6.54
CA GLY A 150 -20.83 36.23 -5.99
C GLY A 150 -20.19 36.87 -4.75
N PHE A 151 -19.17 36.24 -4.16
CA PHE A 151 -18.46 36.75 -2.98
C PHE A 151 -17.22 37.54 -3.39
N ASP A 152 -16.92 38.63 -2.68
CA ASP A 152 -15.64 39.33 -2.82
C ASP A 152 -14.55 38.52 -2.11
N VAL A 153 -13.57 38.06 -2.89
CA VAL A 153 -12.51 37.16 -2.45
C VAL A 153 -11.16 37.82 -2.72
N LYS A 154 -10.32 37.85 -1.69
CA LYS A 154 -8.95 38.32 -1.74
C LYS A 154 -8.01 37.16 -2.01
N CYS A 155 -7.16 37.30 -3.02
CA CYS A 155 -6.19 36.29 -3.42
C CYS A 155 -4.78 36.77 -3.08
N GLU A 156 -4.12 36.17 -2.09
CA GLU A 156 -2.82 36.66 -1.60
C GLU A 156 -1.80 35.55 -1.39
N GLN A 157 -0.54 35.88 -1.65
CA GLN A 157 0.61 35.09 -1.22
C GLN A 157 1.29 35.82 -0.06
N HIS A 158 1.40 35.12 1.06
CA HIS A 158 2.07 35.61 2.27
C HIS A 158 3.59 35.50 2.13
N ALA A 159 4.33 36.27 2.92
CA ALA A 159 5.81 36.28 2.90
C ALA A 159 6.44 34.90 3.20
N ASN A 160 5.71 34.02 3.91
CA ASN A 160 6.12 32.64 4.18
C ASN A 160 5.83 31.65 3.03
N GLY A 161 5.31 32.14 1.91
CA GLY A 161 4.95 31.34 0.73
C GLY A 161 3.54 30.77 0.75
N THR A 162 2.80 30.86 1.85
CA THR A 162 1.41 30.39 1.93
C THR A 162 0.50 31.22 1.03
N ILE A 163 -0.38 30.55 0.29
CA ILE A 163 -1.37 31.20 -0.56
C ILE A 163 -2.75 31.12 0.13
N THR A 164 -3.43 32.25 0.23
CA THR A 164 -4.77 32.34 0.80
C THR A 164 -5.76 32.88 -0.20
N MET A 165 -6.93 32.25 -0.21
CA MET A 165 -8.12 32.70 -0.92
C MET A 165 -9.22 32.87 0.13
N GLN A 166 -9.47 34.10 0.56
CA GLN A 166 -10.35 34.42 1.70
C GLN A 166 -11.37 35.48 1.33
N ALA A 167 -12.51 35.53 2.03
CA ALA A 167 -13.48 36.60 1.86
C ALA A 167 -12.83 37.96 2.19
N ALA A 168 -13.01 38.95 1.31
CA ALA A 168 -12.44 40.28 1.47
C ALA A 168 -13.16 41.11 2.54
N ASN A 169 -14.45 40.81 2.78
CA ASN A 169 -15.29 41.52 3.74
C ASN A 169 -15.65 40.63 4.94
N ASP A 170 -16.01 41.29 6.05
CA ASP A 170 -16.48 40.62 7.26
C ASP A 170 -17.69 39.70 6.95
N PRO A 171 -17.74 38.47 7.47
CA PRO A 171 -18.84 37.54 7.21
C PRO A 171 -20.23 38.10 7.53
N LYS A 172 -20.34 39.05 8.47
CA LYS A 172 -21.60 39.67 8.88
C LYS A 172 -22.00 40.88 8.03
N SER A 173 -21.11 41.36 7.15
CA SER A 173 -21.40 42.50 6.26
C SER A 173 -22.28 42.13 5.06
N TYR A 174 -22.52 40.84 4.84
CA TYR A 174 -23.31 40.35 3.71
C TYR A 174 -24.80 40.30 4.05
N ASP A 175 -25.61 40.91 3.19
CA ASP A 175 -27.07 40.81 3.25
C ASP A 175 -27.58 39.51 2.60
N CYS A 176 -28.65 38.95 3.15
CA CYS A 176 -29.38 37.85 2.54
C CYS A 176 -30.41 38.40 1.55
N LYS A 177 -30.45 37.82 0.34
CA LYS A 177 -31.51 38.11 -0.63
C LYS A 177 -32.66 37.12 -0.46
N ALA A 178 -33.83 37.62 -0.04
CA ALA A 178 -35.03 36.81 0.08
C ALA A 178 -35.64 36.51 -1.31
N LYS A 179 -36.50 35.49 -1.38
CA LYS A 179 -37.19 35.06 -2.61
C LYS A 179 -38.09 36.13 -3.22
N ASP A 180 -38.60 37.05 -2.40
CA ASP A 180 -39.37 38.21 -2.84
C ASP A 180 -38.49 39.33 -3.44
N GLY A 181 -37.16 39.15 -3.43
CA GLY A 181 -36.17 40.09 -3.94
C GLY A 181 -35.67 41.10 -2.90
N SER A 182 -36.22 41.11 -1.68
CA SER A 182 -35.80 42.03 -0.62
C SER A 182 -34.43 41.66 -0.02
N SER A 183 -33.68 42.68 0.44
CA SER A 183 -32.39 42.53 1.13
C SER A 183 -32.60 42.51 2.64
N LYS A 184 -31.99 41.55 3.33
CA LYS A 184 -32.10 41.33 4.78
C LYS A 184 -30.74 41.40 5.44
N LYS A 185 -30.61 42.21 6.49
CA LYS A 185 -29.32 42.39 7.17
C LYS A 185 -28.98 41.16 8.00
N ASN A 186 -27.68 40.93 8.25
CA ASN A 186 -27.23 39.87 9.14
C ASN A 186 -27.92 39.96 10.52
N GLY A 187 -28.48 38.85 10.99
CA GLY A 187 -29.27 38.75 12.21
C GLY A 187 -30.78 39.01 12.05
N GLU A 188 -31.22 39.58 10.93
CA GLU A 188 -32.65 39.86 10.66
C GLU A 188 -33.42 38.56 10.39
N GLU A 189 -34.63 38.47 10.96
CA GLU A 189 -35.57 37.38 10.68
C GLU A 189 -36.62 37.82 9.65
N TYR A 190 -36.92 36.91 8.72
CA TYR A 190 -37.86 37.17 7.64
C TYR A 190 -38.61 35.89 7.26
N VAL A 191 -39.83 36.06 6.73
CA VAL A 191 -40.71 34.94 6.36
C VAL A 191 -40.54 34.64 4.87
N GLU A 192 -40.37 33.36 4.54
CA GLU A 192 -40.41 32.84 3.17
C GLU A 192 -41.39 31.66 3.09
N GLY A 193 -42.58 31.91 2.55
CA GLY A 193 -43.67 30.93 2.58
C GLY A 193 -44.05 30.60 4.02
N ASN A 194 -44.00 29.32 4.39
CA ASN A 194 -44.33 28.86 5.74
C ASN A 194 -43.11 28.78 6.69
N PHE A 195 -41.96 29.35 6.31
CA PHE A 195 -40.74 29.27 7.09
C PHE A 195 -40.24 30.64 7.53
N VAL A 196 -39.78 30.72 8.78
CA VAL A 196 -39.05 31.88 9.29
C VAL A 196 -37.56 31.60 9.12
N ARG A 197 -36.87 32.47 8.39
CA ARG A 197 -35.43 32.42 8.19
C ARG A 197 -34.77 33.54 8.97
N LYS A 198 -33.55 33.29 9.44
CA LYS A 198 -32.66 34.30 10.01
C LYS A 198 -31.45 34.45 9.11
N CYS A 199 -31.14 35.69 8.74
CA CYS A 199 -29.96 35.96 7.94
C CYS A 199 -28.70 35.70 8.76
N GLY A 200 -27.84 34.79 8.28
CA GLY A 200 -26.57 34.45 8.90
C GLY A 200 -25.38 34.98 8.13
N ASP A 201 -24.20 34.57 8.56
CA ASP A 201 -22.94 34.96 7.95
C ASP A 201 -22.88 34.59 6.46
N TYR A 202 -22.17 35.40 5.69
CA TYR A 202 -22.04 35.29 4.24
C TYR A 202 -23.38 35.34 3.49
N GLY A 203 -24.38 36.05 4.03
CA GLY A 203 -25.69 36.22 3.38
C GLY A 203 -26.49 34.92 3.30
N GLN A 204 -26.21 33.94 4.17
CA GLN A 204 -26.90 32.65 4.19
C GLN A 204 -28.09 32.67 5.15
N GLY A 205 -29.32 32.62 4.61
CA GLY A 205 -30.52 32.48 5.42
C GLY A 205 -30.66 31.07 6.00
N LYS A 206 -30.80 30.94 7.33
CA LYS A 206 -31.07 29.67 8.02
C LYS A 206 -32.52 29.62 8.49
N ILE A 207 -33.21 28.50 8.27
CA ILE A 207 -34.56 28.30 8.83
C ILE A 207 -34.45 28.17 10.34
N VAL A 208 -35.13 29.05 11.08
CA VAL A 208 -35.19 29.08 12.55
C VAL A 208 -36.54 28.62 13.10
N GLY A 209 -37.57 28.56 12.24
CA GLY A 209 -38.90 28.07 12.61
C GLY A 209 -39.87 28.13 11.45
N CYS A 210 -41.16 27.94 11.75
CA CYS A 210 -42.24 28.03 10.78
C CYS A 210 -43.16 29.22 11.10
N HIS A 211 -43.79 29.75 10.05
CA HIS A 211 -44.77 30.82 10.11
C HIS A 211 -46.14 30.28 9.70
N ALA A 212 -47.19 30.71 10.40
CA ALA A 212 -48.58 30.45 10.03
C ALA A 212 -49.37 31.75 10.21
N GLU A 213 -50.23 32.10 9.25
CA GLU A 213 -50.96 33.38 9.25
C GLU A 213 -51.76 33.64 10.53
N ASN A 214 -52.31 32.57 11.13
CA ASN A 214 -53.13 32.64 12.36
C ASN A 214 -52.33 32.43 13.65
N VAL A 215 -50.99 32.47 13.59
CA VAL A 215 -50.08 32.33 14.73
C VAL A 215 -49.14 33.54 14.73
N ALA A 216 -49.28 34.41 15.72
CA ALA A 216 -48.51 35.64 15.80
C ALA A 216 -47.00 35.42 16.03
N THR A 217 -46.61 34.27 16.58
CA THR A 217 -45.22 33.95 16.92
C THR A 217 -44.64 32.87 16.01
N THR A 218 -43.31 32.90 15.84
CA THR A 218 -42.57 31.84 15.15
C THR A 218 -42.75 30.51 15.87
N ILE A 219 -43.17 29.48 15.13
CA ILE A 219 -43.28 28.11 15.63
C ILE A 219 -41.87 27.51 15.65
N PRO A 220 -41.31 27.13 16.81
CA PRO A 220 -39.97 26.57 16.86
C PRO A 220 -39.89 25.23 16.12
N ILE A 221 -38.69 24.90 15.63
CA ILE A 221 -38.45 23.63 14.94
C ILE A 221 -38.73 22.46 15.89
N ASN A 222 -39.37 21.41 15.36
CA ASN A 222 -39.84 20.22 16.08
C ASN A 222 -40.90 20.50 17.15
N GLN A 223 -41.66 21.59 16.98
CA GLN A 223 -42.79 21.92 17.82
C GLN A 223 -44.08 22.04 17.02
N ASN A 224 -45.18 21.93 17.76
CA ASN A 224 -46.53 22.12 17.26
C ASN A 224 -47.20 23.26 18.05
N VAL A 225 -48.02 24.05 17.38
CA VAL A 225 -48.88 25.05 18.02
C VAL A 225 -50.31 24.85 17.54
N THR A 226 -51.28 25.08 18.41
CA THR A 226 -52.70 25.01 18.08
C THR A 226 -53.27 26.42 18.05
N SER A 227 -53.96 26.79 16.97
CA SER A 227 -54.72 28.04 16.87
C SER A 227 -56.11 27.72 16.30
N GLY A 228 -57.14 27.94 17.12
CA GLY A 228 -58.50 27.47 16.83
C GLY A 228 -58.58 25.94 16.76
N ASP A 229 -59.23 25.43 15.71
CA ASP A 229 -59.37 24.00 15.43
C ASP A 229 -58.25 23.45 14.52
N VAL A 230 -57.10 24.13 14.45
CA VAL A 230 -55.99 23.72 13.58
C VAL A 230 -54.69 23.61 14.36
N VAL A 231 -54.01 22.46 14.22
CA VAL A 231 -52.65 22.23 14.72
C VAL A 231 -51.67 22.49 13.60
N PHE A 232 -50.72 23.38 13.82
CA PHE A 232 -49.60 23.68 12.93
C PHE A 232 -48.35 22.98 13.46
N SER A 233 -47.67 22.21 12.62
CA SER A 233 -46.49 21.43 12.98
C SER A 233 -45.29 21.85 12.14
N CYS A 234 -44.18 22.16 12.82
CA CYS A 234 -42.92 22.50 12.20
C CYS A 234 -41.91 21.40 12.53
N THR A 235 -41.44 20.62 11.55
CA THR A 235 -40.50 19.51 11.79
C THR A 235 -39.24 19.62 10.95
N LYS A 236 -38.14 19.08 11.47
CA LYS A 236 -36.87 18.92 10.77
C LYS A 236 -36.40 17.47 10.86
N GLU A 237 -36.26 16.84 9.70
CA GLU A 237 -35.71 15.48 9.55
C GLU A 237 -34.46 15.54 8.67
N GLY A 238 -33.29 15.37 9.27
CA GLY A 238 -32.01 15.57 8.58
C GLY A 238 -31.86 16.99 8.03
N SER A 239 -31.78 17.10 6.70
CA SER A 239 -31.69 18.39 5.97
C SER A 239 -33.04 18.94 5.51
N ASN A 240 -34.13 18.18 5.69
CA ASN A 240 -35.46 18.54 5.21
C ASN A 240 -36.28 19.20 6.31
N TYR A 241 -36.93 20.31 5.96
CA TYR A 241 -37.86 21.04 6.82
C TYR A 241 -39.27 20.85 6.30
N SER A 242 -40.23 20.58 7.20
CA SER A 242 -41.63 20.39 6.82
C SER A 242 -42.55 21.24 7.69
N PHE A 243 -43.59 21.79 7.07
CA PHE A 243 -44.67 22.49 7.73
C PHE A 243 -45.98 21.80 7.37
N LYS A 244 -46.75 21.37 8.38
CA LYS A 244 -48.01 20.62 8.21
C LYS A 244 -49.12 21.22 9.05
N THR A 245 -50.35 21.12 8.56
CA THR A 245 -51.56 21.57 9.25
C THR A 245 -52.53 20.41 9.45
N TYR A 246 -53.17 20.34 10.61
CA TYR A 246 -54.13 19.28 10.97
C TYR A 246 -55.40 19.92 11.54
N SER A 247 -56.59 19.50 11.09
CA SER A 247 -57.87 19.98 11.63
C SER A 247 -58.39 19.11 12.78
N LEU A 248 -58.95 19.74 13.81
CA LEU A 248 -59.49 19.13 15.02
C LEU A 248 -61.02 18.89 14.98
N LYS A 249 -61.73 19.36 13.93
CA LYS A 249 -63.16 19.04 13.73
C LYS A 249 -63.34 17.66 13.08
N SER A 250 -63.16 16.61 13.89
CA SER A 250 -63.62 15.20 13.83
C SER A 250 -63.83 14.44 12.50
N PRO A 251 -63.55 13.12 12.44
CA PRO A 251 -63.63 12.18 13.56
C PRO A 251 -62.29 11.55 13.97
N VAL A 252 -62.17 11.29 15.27
CA VAL A 252 -61.37 10.26 15.95
C VAL A 252 -60.37 9.51 15.05
N VAL A 253 -59.20 10.11 14.82
CA VAL A 253 -58.04 9.33 14.38
C VAL A 253 -57.42 8.79 15.66
N TYR A 254 -57.79 7.58 16.04
CA TYR A 254 -56.94 6.78 16.91
C TYR A 254 -55.54 6.84 16.30
N SER A 255 -54.55 7.27 17.06
CA SER A 255 -53.17 7.21 16.63
C SER A 255 -52.86 5.76 16.25
N MET A 256 -52.68 5.55 14.95
CA MET A 256 -52.45 4.25 14.33
C MET A 256 -51.02 4.23 13.81
N CYS A 257 -50.38 3.07 13.85
CA CYS A 257 -49.11 2.87 13.16
C CYS A 257 -49.41 2.59 11.68
N ALA A 258 -48.65 3.18 10.77
CA ALA A 258 -48.69 2.85 9.35
C ALA A 258 -47.49 1.98 9.00
N HIS A 259 -47.73 0.80 8.42
CA HIS A 259 -46.67 -0.10 7.94
C HIS A 259 -47.12 -0.78 6.65
N GLU A 260 -46.30 -0.73 5.60
CA GLU A 260 -46.58 -1.33 4.29
C GLU A 260 -47.98 -0.96 3.73
N GLY A 261 -48.37 0.31 3.91
CA GLY A 261 -49.66 0.83 3.43
C GLY A 261 -50.89 0.39 4.25
N LYS A 262 -50.71 -0.39 5.32
CA LYS A 262 -51.77 -0.77 6.26
C LYS A 262 -51.70 0.07 7.53
N GLN A 263 -52.86 0.29 8.16
CA GLN A 263 -52.98 0.97 9.45
C GLN A 263 -53.26 -0.03 10.56
N TYR A 264 -52.58 0.14 11.70
CA TYR A 264 -52.66 -0.72 12.86
C TYR A 264 -53.03 0.10 14.09
N THR A 265 -54.05 -0.33 14.83
CA THR A 265 -54.44 0.30 16.09
C THR A 265 -53.45 -0.04 17.20
N ASN A 266 -53.41 0.80 18.24
CA ASN A 266 -52.53 0.59 19.39
C ASN A 266 -52.66 -0.83 19.97
N GLY A 267 -51.53 -1.47 20.28
CA GLY A 267 -51.46 -2.83 20.81
C GLY A 267 -51.54 -3.94 19.75
N THR A 268 -51.95 -3.64 18.52
CA THR A 268 -52.00 -4.64 17.45
C THR A 268 -50.62 -5.20 17.16
N THR A 269 -50.53 -6.52 16.99
CA THR A 269 -49.32 -7.20 16.54
C THR A 269 -49.49 -7.79 15.15
N PHE A 270 -48.43 -7.78 14.35
CA PHE A 270 -48.44 -8.28 12.99
C PHE A 270 -47.03 -8.75 12.57
N ILE A 271 -46.94 -9.57 11.52
CA ILE A 271 -45.65 -10.01 10.97
C ILE A 271 -45.26 -9.09 9.82
N SER A 272 -44.08 -8.48 9.92
CA SER A 272 -43.47 -7.63 8.88
C SER A 272 -42.44 -8.43 8.10
N GLN A 273 -42.52 -8.39 6.77
CA GLN A 273 -41.56 -9.01 5.84
C GLN A 273 -41.27 -10.50 6.12
N GLY A 274 -42.17 -11.20 6.80
CA GLY A 274 -42.00 -12.61 7.18
C GLY A 274 -40.95 -12.90 8.26
N SER A 275 -40.23 -11.89 8.77
CA SER A 275 -39.09 -12.11 9.68
C SER A 275 -39.23 -11.48 11.07
N PHE A 276 -40.20 -10.58 11.27
CA PHE A 276 -40.33 -9.84 12.53
C PHE A 276 -41.78 -9.73 12.96
N ARG A 277 -42.09 -10.07 14.21
CA ARG A 277 -43.36 -9.69 14.83
C ARG A 277 -43.24 -8.28 15.37
N MET A 278 -44.03 -7.38 14.82
CA MET A 278 -44.10 -5.98 15.22
C MET A 278 -45.31 -5.75 16.12
N ARG A 279 -45.23 -4.74 17.00
CA ARG A 279 -46.34 -4.20 17.79
C ARG A 279 -46.48 -2.71 17.52
N CYS A 280 -47.71 -2.27 17.26
CA CYS A 280 -48.00 -0.84 17.24
C CYS A 280 -48.11 -0.32 18.67
N VAL A 281 -47.30 0.68 19.01
CA VAL A 281 -47.34 1.36 20.30
C VAL A 281 -47.68 2.81 20.10
N THR A 282 -48.70 3.27 20.81
CA THR A 282 -49.20 4.63 20.73
C THR A 282 -49.05 5.34 22.06
N PHE A 283 -48.51 6.55 22.00
CA PHE A 283 -48.21 7.37 23.16
C PHE A 283 -49.31 8.41 23.41
N LYS A 284 -49.38 8.93 24.63
CA LYS A 284 -50.39 9.92 25.07
C LYS A 284 -50.32 11.25 24.30
N ASN A 285 -49.16 11.58 23.74
CA ASN A 285 -48.95 12.73 22.85
C ASN A 285 -49.39 12.47 21.39
N LEU A 286 -50.15 11.39 21.15
CA LEU A 286 -50.67 10.97 19.85
C LEU A 286 -49.59 10.57 18.84
N THR A 287 -48.35 10.33 19.27
CA THR A 287 -47.34 9.69 18.41
C THR A 287 -47.52 8.17 18.45
N SER A 288 -47.17 7.50 17.35
CA SER A 288 -47.18 6.04 17.25
C SER A 288 -45.82 5.55 16.75
N THR A 289 -45.38 4.39 17.21
CA THR A 289 -44.15 3.74 16.79
C THR A 289 -44.36 2.24 16.64
N LEU A 290 -43.50 1.60 15.86
CA LEU A 290 -43.45 0.15 15.71
C LEU A 290 -42.32 -0.40 16.56
N GLU A 291 -42.64 -1.35 17.44
CA GLU A 291 -41.67 -2.08 18.25
C GLU A 291 -41.54 -3.50 17.73
N VAL A 292 -40.30 -3.99 17.60
CA VAL A 292 -40.06 -5.42 17.34
C VAL A 292 -40.27 -6.19 18.64
N VAL A 293 -41.13 -7.19 18.61
CA VAL A 293 -41.45 -8.04 19.77
C VAL A 293 -40.63 -9.34 19.75
N SER A 294 -40.45 -9.91 18.56
CA SER A 294 -39.80 -11.20 18.34
C SER A 294 -39.39 -11.34 16.87
N CYS A 295 -38.51 -12.30 16.59
CA CYS A 295 -38.15 -12.69 15.23
C CYS A 295 -38.97 -13.92 14.80
N ILE A 296 -39.18 -14.08 13.50
CA ILE A 296 -39.90 -15.20 12.88
C ILE A 296 -38.94 -15.90 11.91
N THR A 297 -38.73 -17.21 12.06
CA THR A 297 -37.90 -17.99 11.13
C THR A 297 -38.57 -18.12 9.75
N PRO A 298 -37.83 -18.51 8.69
CA PRO A 298 -38.44 -18.82 7.40
C PRO A 298 -39.52 -19.91 7.43
N ALA A 299 -39.49 -20.83 8.40
CA ALA A 299 -40.56 -21.81 8.60
C ALA A 299 -41.75 -21.27 9.44
N GLY A 300 -41.68 -20.02 9.90
CA GLY A 300 -42.75 -19.34 10.64
C GLY A 300 -42.68 -19.52 12.16
N VAL A 301 -41.56 -20.00 12.72
CA VAL A 301 -41.40 -20.20 14.16
C VAL A 301 -40.97 -18.91 14.83
N GLU A 302 -41.59 -18.59 15.98
CA GLU A 302 -41.31 -17.37 16.71
C GLU A 302 -40.18 -17.54 17.73
N ILE A 303 -39.20 -16.63 17.69
CA ILE A 303 -38.01 -16.61 18.56
C ILE A 303 -38.00 -15.31 19.35
N ALA A 304 -37.90 -15.41 20.68
CA ALA A 304 -37.77 -14.25 21.56
C ALA A 304 -36.45 -13.50 21.33
N ILE A 305 -36.46 -12.18 21.52
CA ILE A 305 -35.25 -11.34 21.42
C ILE A 305 -34.20 -11.82 22.43
N GLY A 306 -32.96 -11.95 21.96
CA GLY A 306 -31.82 -12.49 22.72
C GLY A 306 -31.75 -14.01 22.76
N SER A 307 -32.67 -14.73 22.10
CA SER A 307 -32.71 -16.18 22.06
C SER A 307 -32.21 -16.74 20.73
N GLN A 308 -31.87 -18.03 20.75
CA GLN A 308 -31.50 -18.82 19.58
C GLN A 308 -32.43 -20.02 19.44
N LEU A 309 -32.65 -20.45 18.20
CA LEU A 309 -33.42 -21.64 17.86
C LEU A 309 -32.70 -22.40 16.75
N GLU A 310 -32.55 -23.70 16.92
CA GLU A 310 -32.10 -24.58 15.85
C GLU A 310 -33.29 -25.11 15.05
N GLU A 311 -33.23 -24.95 13.74
CA GLU A 311 -34.28 -25.33 12.79
C GLU A 311 -33.64 -25.89 11.53
N GLY A 312 -33.78 -27.21 11.32
CA GLY A 312 -33.19 -27.90 10.19
C GLY A 312 -31.66 -27.88 10.19
N ASP A 313 -31.07 -27.29 9.15
CA ASP A 313 -29.62 -27.20 8.96
C ASP A 313 -29.03 -25.87 9.45
N LYS A 314 -29.80 -25.07 10.19
CA LYS A 314 -29.43 -23.73 10.64
C LYS A 314 -29.76 -23.49 12.11
N VAL A 315 -28.97 -22.64 12.73
CA VAL A 315 -29.31 -21.95 13.99
C VAL A 315 -29.69 -20.52 13.66
N TYR A 316 -30.86 -20.10 14.10
CA TYR A 316 -31.33 -18.73 14.00
C TYR A 316 -31.15 -18.01 15.34
N GLU A 317 -30.63 -16.80 15.31
CA GLU A 317 -30.47 -15.93 16.47
C GLU A 317 -31.26 -14.64 16.27
N CYS A 318 -32.10 -14.29 17.25
CA CYS A 318 -32.76 -13.00 17.31
C CYS A 318 -31.95 -12.07 18.21
N THR A 319 -31.18 -11.14 17.64
CA THR A 319 -30.22 -10.32 18.41
C THR A 319 -30.89 -9.28 19.31
N SER A 320 -30.27 -8.95 20.44
CA SER A 320 -30.68 -7.83 21.30
C SER A 320 -30.09 -6.48 20.83
N GLY A 321 -30.75 -5.37 21.14
CA GLY A 321 -30.35 -4.02 20.69
C GLY A 321 -30.94 -3.69 19.32
N ASN A 322 -30.13 -3.75 18.26
CA ASN A 322 -30.65 -3.70 16.89
C ASN A 322 -31.15 -5.10 16.52
N VAL A 323 -32.47 -5.30 16.62
CA VAL A 323 -33.08 -6.62 16.46
C VAL A 323 -32.93 -7.09 15.02
N THR A 324 -32.16 -8.16 14.84
CA THR A 324 -31.92 -8.80 13.55
C THR A 324 -32.05 -10.31 13.69
N LEU A 325 -32.51 -10.96 12.63
CA LEU A 325 -32.52 -12.42 12.54
C LEU A 325 -31.25 -12.87 11.81
N LYS A 326 -30.29 -13.42 12.55
CA LYS A 326 -29.07 -14.01 11.99
C LYS A 326 -29.27 -15.51 11.81
N SER A 327 -28.64 -16.09 10.79
CA SER A 327 -28.61 -17.53 10.58
C SER A 327 -27.17 -18.02 10.45
N THR A 328 -26.81 -19.05 11.21
CA THR A 328 -25.55 -19.80 11.10
C THR A 328 -25.84 -21.26 10.78
N PRO A 329 -24.86 -22.04 10.28
CA PRO A 329 -25.03 -23.48 10.13
C PRO A 329 -25.36 -24.15 11.48
N GLY A 330 -26.32 -25.08 11.46
CA GLY A 330 -26.72 -25.90 12.60
C GLY A 330 -25.95 -27.21 12.70
N GLN A 331 -26.42 -28.11 13.54
CA GLN A 331 -25.80 -29.40 13.82
C GLN A 331 -25.64 -30.25 12.55
N SER A 332 -26.56 -30.11 11.59
CA SER A 332 -26.51 -30.73 10.25
C SER A 332 -26.15 -29.75 9.13
N GLY A 333 -25.78 -28.51 9.48
CA GLY A 333 -25.49 -27.42 8.56
C GLY A 333 -24.24 -27.66 7.73
N LYS A 334 -24.29 -27.24 6.46
CA LYS A 334 -23.16 -27.40 5.54
C LYS A 334 -21.99 -26.49 5.85
N CYS A 335 -20.78 -27.04 5.83
CA CYS A 335 -19.55 -26.25 5.87
C CYS A 335 -19.29 -25.59 4.51
N ARG A 336 -18.84 -24.32 4.53
CA ARG A 336 -18.58 -23.51 3.32
C ARG A 336 -19.79 -23.42 2.35
N GLY A 337 -21.00 -23.76 2.81
CA GLY A 337 -22.22 -23.82 2.00
C GLY A 337 -22.34 -25.05 1.09
N THR A 338 -21.35 -25.93 1.05
CA THR A 338 -21.30 -27.06 0.10
C THR A 338 -21.18 -28.42 0.77
N TYR A 339 -20.29 -28.55 1.75
CA TYR A 339 -19.90 -29.85 2.33
C TYR A 339 -20.82 -30.25 3.48
N SER A 340 -21.33 -31.46 3.43
CA SER A 340 -22.21 -32.00 4.47
C SER A 340 -21.42 -32.40 5.71
N VAL A 341 -22.05 -32.44 6.88
CA VAL A 341 -21.37 -32.89 8.11
C VAL A 341 -20.86 -34.33 7.95
N GLY A 342 -19.60 -34.55 8.29
CA GLY A 342 -18.87 -35.80 8.09
C GLY A 342 -18.18 -35.92 6.72
N GLU A 343 -18.45 -35.02 5.77
CA GLU A 343 -17.78 -34.99 4.48
C GLU A 343 -16.33 -34.53 4.63
N GLU A 344 -15.44 -35.14 3.84
CA GLU A 344 -14.02 -34.81 3.77
C GLU A 344 -13.69 -34.31 2.36
N TRP A 345 -12.92 -33.23 2.29
CA TRP A 345 -12.44 -32.69 1.02
C TRP A 345 -10.98 -32.26 1.13
N ILE A 346 -10.36 -32.09 -0.03
CA ILE A 346 -9.01 -31.55 -0.14
C ILE A 346 -9.11 -30.13 -0.67
N GLU A 347 -8.51 -29.20 0.05
CA GLU A 347 -8.38 -27.80 -0.33
C GLU A 347 -6.90 -27.45 -0.22
N ASP A 348 -6.32 -27.01 -1.34
CA ASP A 348 -4.87 -26.83 -1.51
C ASP A 348 -4.06 -28.10 -1.16
N SER A 349 -3.39 -28.09 -0.01
CA SER A 349 -2.56 -29.19 0.52
C SER A 349 -3.11 -29.73 1.83
N PHE A 350 -4.39 -29.51 2.11
CA PHE A 350 -5.02 -29.84 3.39
C PHE A 350 -6.28 -30.68 3.18
N LYS A 351 -6.36 -31.79 3.90
CA LYS A 351 -7.60 -32.56 4.05
C LYS A 351 -8.40 -31.97 5.18
N LEU A 352 -9.60 -31.51 4.85
CA LEU A 352 -10.52 -30.88 5.78
C LEU A 352 -11.73 -31.79 5.98
N THR A 353 -12.37 -31.68 7.14
CA THR A 353 -13.63 -32.36 7.47
C THR A 353 -14.64 -31.36 8.00
N CYS A 354 -15.91 -31.56 7.62
CA CYS A 354 -17.00 -30.76 8.11
C CYS A 354 -17.55 -31.35 9.41
N GLU A 355 -17.47 -30.59 10.49
CA GLU A 355 -18.10 -30.89 11.77
C GLU A 355 -19.43 -30.13 11.91
N PRO A 356 -20.30 -30.56 12.86
CA PRO A 356 -21.52 -29.84 13.21
C PRO A 356 -21.31 -28.33 13.41
N TYR A 357 -22.35 -27.55 13.15
CA TYR A 357 -22.35 -26.09 13.24
C TYR A 357 -21.43 -25.40 12.22
N GLY A 358 -21.16 -26.08 11.10
CA GLY A 358 -20.35 -25.52 10.01
C GLY A 358 -18.86 -25.39 10.35
N LYS A 359 -18.40 -26.06 11.41
CA LYS A 359 -17.02 -26.02 11.86
C LYS A 359 -16.14 -26.84 10.92
N VAL A 360 -15.10 -26.22 10.37
CA VAL A 360 -14.14 -26.90 9.50
C VAL A 360 -12.93 -27.31 10.33
N ASN A 361 -12.57 -28.59 10.33
CA ASN A 361 -11.36 -29.08 11.00
C ASN A 361 -10.39 -29.66 9.99
N LEU A 362 -9.09 -29.48 10.29
CA LEU A 362 -8.01 -30.10 9.54
C LEU A 362 -7.80 -31.54 10.03
N LYS A 363 -7.73 -32.48 9.08
CA LYS A 363 -7.43 -33.89 9.35
C LYS A 363 -5.98 -34.25 9.00
N SER A 364 -5.49 -33.78 7.85
CA SER A 364 -4.15 -34.12 7.36
C SER A 364 -3.62 -33.09 6.36
N CYS A 365 -2.31 -33.11 6.11
CA CYS A 365 -1.63 -32.35 5.08
C CYS A 365 -1.21 -33.28 3.92
N PHE A 366 -1.04 -32.74 2.71
CA PHE A 366 -0.51 -33.46 1.56
C PHE A 366 0.85 -32.91 1.15
N SER A 367 1.84 -33.79 0.95
CA SER A 367 3.12 -33.41 0.34
C SER A 367 2.94 -33.04 -1.14
N LYS A 368 3.92 -32.37 -1.74
CA LYS A 368 3.89 -32.04 -3.18
C LYS A 368 3.78 -33.28 -4.07
N GLU A 369 4.28 -34.41 -3.57
CA GLU A 369 4.25 -35.72 -4.21
C GLU A 369 2.96 -36.51 -3.90
N GLY A 370 2.01 -35.91 -3.16
CA GLY A 370 0.69 -36.50 -2.88
C GLY A 370 0.64 -37.40 -1.63
N THR A 371 1.66 -37.39 -0.77
CA THR A 371 1.64 -38.20 0.47
C THR A 371 0.74 -37.55 1.52
N GLU A 372 -0.30 -38.25 1.97
CA GLU A 372 -1.15 -37.82 3.09
C GLU A 372 -0.44 -38.02 4.43
N ILE A 373 -0.31 -36.94 5.21
CA ILE A 373 0.37 -36.87 6.51
C ILE A 373 -0.66 -36.38 7.55
N PRO A 374 -1.16 -37.26 8.45
CA PRO A 374 -2.13 -36.88 9.48
C PRO A 374 -1.62 -35.76 10.39
N LEU A 375 -2.55 -34.92 10.87
CA LEU A 375 -2.23 -33.85 11.79
C LEU A 375 -1.65 -34.41 13.10
N GLY A 376 -0.49 -33.89 13.50
CA GLY A 376 0.27 -34.35 14.66
C GLY A 376 1.20 -35.55 14.37
N GLU A 377 1.15 -36.12 13.16
CA GLU A 377 2.01 -37.24 12.75
C GLU A 377 3.11 -36.79 11.78
N ALA A 378 4.15 -37.62 11.68
CA ALA A 378 5.20 -37.53 10.67
C ALA A 378 5.19 -38.76 9.77
N ARG A 379 5.40 -38.58 8.46
CA ARG A 379 5.56 -39.67 7.50
C ARG A 379 6.71 -39.43 6.53
N ARG A 380 7.30 -40.52 6.07
CA ARG A 380 8.32 -40.51 5.01
C ARG A 380 7.66 -40.24 3.67
N VAL A 381 8.18 -39.25 2.93
CA VAL A 381 7.72 -38.92 1.56
C VAL A 381 8.62 -39.60 0.52
N PRO A 382 8.19 -39.72 -0.76
CA PRO A 382 8.96 -40.39 -1.82
C PRO A 382 10.39 -39.85 -2.02
N ALA A 383 10.62 -38.58 -1.70
CA ALA A 383 11.95 -37.97 -1.73
C ALA A 383 12.92 -38.50 -0.65
N GLY A 384 12.45 -39.40 0.23
CA GLY A 384 13.29 -40.14 1.17
C GLY A 384 13.42 -39.52 2.55
N TYR A 385 13.05 -38.25 2.75
CA TYR A 385 12.99 -37.61 4.08
C TYR A 385 11.58 -37.69 4.69
N ALA A 386 11.46 -37.34 5.97
CA ALA A 386 10.18 -37.29 6.68
C ALA A 386 9.61 -35.88 6.80
N MET A 387 8.30 -35.76 6.64
CA MET A 387 7.54 -34.53 6.83
C MET A 387 6.48 -34.73 7.91
N GLU A 388 6.15 -33.67 8.65
CA GLU A 388 5.14 -33.63 9.69
C GLU A 388 4.10 -32.53 9.42
N CYS A 389 2.85 -32.81 9.74
CA CYS A 389 1.74 -31.87 9.65
C CYS A 389 1.42 -31.39 11.08
N VAL A 390 1.73 -30.14 11.43
CA VAL A 390 1.64 -29.64 12.82
C VAL A 390 1.03 -28.26 12.89
N ILE A 391 0.49 -27.90 14.06
CA ILE A 391 0.02 -26.52 14.33
C ILE A 391 1.16 -25.75 14.99
N VAL A 392 1.63 -24.69 14.33
CA VAL A 392 2.68 -23.79 14.82
C VAL A 392 2.07 -22.38 14.92
N ASN A 393 2.04 -21.83 16.14
CA ASN A 393 1.47 -20.49 16.41
C ASN A 393 0.03 -20.31 15.89
N GLY A 394 -0.80 -21.35 16.03
CA GLY A 394 -2.19 -21.35 15.56
C GLY A 394 -2.36 -21.55 14.05
N ASN A 395 -1.27 -21.68 13.29
CA ASN A 395 -1.30 -21.95 11.85
C ASN A 395 -0.85 -23.38 11.56
N VAL A 396 -1.45 -23.98 10.53
CA VAL A 396 -1.08 -25.31 10.06
C VAL A 396 0.20 -25.19 9.25
N ALA A 397 1.20 -26.00 9.58
CA ALA A 397 2.47 -26.08 8.89
C ALA A 397 2.74 -27.53 8.47
N LEU A 398 2.99 -27.71 7.18
CA LEU A 398 3.62 -28.92 6.65
C LEU A 398 5.13 -28.66 6.57
N GLN A 399 5.91 -29.31 7.43
CA GLN A 399 7.35 -29.05 7.57
C GLN A 399 8.15 -30.35 7.65
N THR A 400 9.47 -30.26 7.57
CA THR A 400 10.35 -31.43 7.72
C THR A 400 10.34 -31.91 9.18
N ALA A 401 10.07 -33.19 9.40
CA ALA A 401 9.94 -33.77 10.74
C ALA A 401 11.29 -33.80 11.46
N LYS A 402 11.44 -33.02 12.53
CA LYS A 402 12.75 -32.87 13.21
C LYS A 402 13.28 -34.17 13.81
N ASN A 403 12.38 -34.98 14.36
CA ASN A 403 12.70 -36.24 15.02
C ASN A 403 12.01 -37.37 14.25
N PHE A 404 12.77 -38.08 13.43
CA PHE A 404 12.27 -39.23 12.69
C PHE A 404 13.38 -40.25 12.47
N ASP A 405 13.13 -41.52 12.79
CA ASP A 405 14.11 -42.59 12.68
C ASP A 405 14.43 -42.90 11.20
N CYS A 406 15.67 -43.30 10.94
CA CYS A 406 16.10 -43.73 9.62
C CYS A 406 15.68 -45.17 9.37
N LEU A 407 15.28 -45.48 8.15
CA LEU A 407 15.00 -46.85 7.72
C LEU A 407 16.21 -47.39 6.96
N THR A 408 16.70 -48.58 7.33
CA THR A 408 17.71 -49.30 6.56
C THR A 408 17.11 -49.89 5.29
N GLY A 409 17.93 -50.27 4.30
CA GLY A 409 17.49 -51.00 3.12
C GLY A 409 16.89 -52.39 3.42
N SER A 410 17.11 -52.92 4.63
CA SER A 410 16.46 -54.12 5.15
C SER A 410 15.14 -53.85 5.90
N GLY A 411 14.74 -52.59 6.06
CA GLY A 411 13.50 -52.20 6.75
C GLY A 411 13.63 -52.04 8.27
N GLU A 412 14.84 -52.01 8.83
CA GLU A 412 15.07 -51.79 10.27
C GLU A 412 15.06 -50.29 10.59
N ASN A 413 14.49 -49.89 11.73
CA ASN A 413 14.53 -48.51 12.21
C ASN A 413 15.82 -48.24 13.00
N LYS A 414 16.48 -47.13 12.70
CA LYS A 414 17.69 -46.64 13.36
C LYS A 414 17.44 -45.26 13.93
N LYS A 415 17.74 -45.09 15.22
CA LYS A 415 17.59 -43.81 15.90
C LYS A 415 18.65 -42.81 15.45
N MET A 416 18.38 -41.53 15.67
CA MET A 416 19.32 -40.45 15.39
C MET A 416 20.71 -40.75 15.98
N GLY A 417 21.75 -40.64 15.16
CA GLY A 417 23.14 -40.89 15.53
C GLY A 417 23.59 -42.36 15.46
N GLU A 418 22.66 -43.32 15.38
CA GLU A 418 23.02 -44.73 15.21
C GLU A 418 23.69 -44.97 13.86
N THR A 419 24.64 -45.91 13.84
CA THR A 419 25.37 -46.32 12.64
C THR A 419 25.11 -47.77 12.32
N TRP A 420 25.03 -48.09 11.04
CA TRP A 420 24.88 -49.47 10.56
C TRP A 420 25.64 -49.66 9.26
N ASN A 421 25.85 -50.93 8.90
CA ASN A 421 26.46 -51.29 7.64
C ASN A 421 25.37 -51.63 6.63
N GLU A 422 25.49 -51.08 5.43
CA GLU A 422 24.62 -51.37 4.29
C GLU A 422 25.51 -51.73 3.10
N GLY A 423 25.64 -53.02 2.83
CA GLY A 423 26.68 -53.54 1.95
C GLY A 423 28.08 -53.16 2.46
N ASN A 424 28.90 -52.56 1.61
CA ASN A 424 30.26 -52.12 1.95
C ASN A 424 30.32 -50.69 2.52
N PHE A 425 29.18 -50.08 2.83
CA PHE A 425 29.11 -48.70 3.32
C PHE A 425 28.66 -48.65 4.78
N VAL A 426 29.29 -47.77 5.55
CA VAL A 426 28.85 -47.42 6.91
C VAL A 426 27.96 -46.20 6.80
N ARG A 427 26.71 -46.33 7.25
CA ARG A 427 25.74 -45.24 7.29
C ARG A 427 25.56 -44.74 8.71
N ARG A 428 25.21 -43.47 8.85
CA ARG A 428 24.78 -42.85 10.11
C ARG A 428 23.40 -42.24 9.91
N CYS A 429 22.49 -42.49 10.85
CA CYS A 429 21.21 -41.80 10.84
C CYS A 429 21.44 -40.34 11.21
N ALA A 430 21.05 -39.44 10.31
CA ALA A 430 21.00 -38.01 10.54
C ALA A 430 19.55 -37.59 10.87
N ASN A 431 19.33 -36.28 11.00
CA ASN A 431 18.00 -35.75 11.27
C ASN A 431 17.05 -35.99 10.09
N TYR A 432 15.74 -35.86 10.35
CA TYR A 432 14.69 -35.92 9.31
C TYR A 432 14.51 -37.29 8.63
N GLY A 433 14.96 -38.37 9.28
CA GLY A 433 14.89 -39.73 8.74
C GLY A 433 15.85 -40.00 7.57
N VAL A 434 16.80 -39.09 7.32
CA VAL A 434 17.80 -39.20 6.25
C VAL A 434 19.08 -39.81 6.81
N SER A 435 19.69 -40.73 6.08
CA SER A 435 20.98 -41.32 6.45
C SER A 435 22.09 -40.85 5.52
N SER A 436 23.28 -40.63 6.07
CA SER A 436 24.48 -40.31 5.30
C SER A 436 25.47 -41.45 5.35
N ILE A 437 26.22 -41.66 4.26
CA ILE A 437 27.36 -42.56 4.25
C ILE A 437 28.53 -41.83 4.90
N ILE A 438 29.12 -42.43 5.92
CA ILE A 438 30.24 -41.86 6.70
C ILE A 438 31.56 -42.62 6.51
N GLY A 439 31.53 -43.75 5.83
CA GLY A 439 32.71 -44.57 5.58
C GLY A 439 32.36 -45.88 4.87
N CYS A 440 33.33 -46.78 4.82
CA CYS A 440 33.17 -48.11 4.25
C CYS A 440 33.48 -49.19 5.30
N TYR A 441 32.91 -50.37 5.07
CA TYR A 441 33.06 -51.55 5.92
C TYR A 441 33.49 -52.73 5.07
N VAL A 442 34.46 -53.49 5.59
CA VAL A 442 34.90 -54.75 4.99
C VAL A 442 34.92 -55.82 6.08
N ASP A 443 34.27 -56.94 5.79
CA ASP A 443 34.23 -58.07 6.71
C ASP A 443 35.65 -58.60 7.01
N GLY A 444 35.93 -58.87 8.28
CA GLY A 444 37.26 -59.25 8.76
C GLY A 444 38.33 -58.14 8.79
N VAL A 445 38.07 -56.94 8.26
CA VAL A 445 39.02 -55.79 8.29
C VAL A 445 38.55 -54.66 9.19
N GLY A 446 37.23 -54.39 9.21
CA GLY A 446 36.64 -53.33 10.01
C GLY A 446 36.18 -52.12 9.20
N THR A 447 35.93 -51.00 9.88
CA THR A 447 35.42 -49.75 9.29
C THR A 447 36.54 -48.73 9.05
N PHE A 448 36.45 -47.98 7.96
CA PHE A 448 37.37 -46.88 7.64
C PHE A 448 36.63 -45.72 6.97
N GLY A 449 37.17 -44.51 7.13
CA GLY A 449 36.49 -43.27 6.74
C GLY A 449 36.39 -43.05 5.24
N LEU A 450 35.54 -42.10 4.83
CA LEU A 450 35.49 -41.64 3.44
C LEU A 450 36.85 -41.09 3.00
N ASN A 451 37.20 -41.36 1.75
CA ASN A 451 38.48 -41.03 1.11
C ASN A 451 39.71 -41.59 1.83
N GLN A 452 39.51 -42.65 2.63
CA GLN A 452 40.58 -43.44 3.21
C GLN A 452 40.74 -44.76 2.45
N ASN A 453 41.97 -45.28 2.50
CA ASN A 453 42.31 -46.58 1.94
C ASN A 453 42.88 -47.45 3.06
N ILE A 454 42.59 -48.75 3.04
CA ILE A 454 43.14 -49.71 3.98
C ILE A 454 43.69 -50.91 3.23
N THR A 455 44.86 -51.38 3.63
CA THR A 455 45.48 -52.59 3.09
C THR A 455 45.32 -53.72 4.09
N SER A 456 44.80 -54.86 3.66
CA SER A 456 44.74 -56.08 4.46
C SER A 456 45.13 -57.28 3.59
N GLY A 457 46.20 -57.98 3.98
CA GLY A 457 46.81 -59.02 3.15
C GLY A 457 47.33 -58.46 1.82
N SER A 458 46.93 -59.10 0.71
CA SER A 458 47.28 -58.68 -0.66
C SER A 458 46.24 -57.76 -1.30
N LEU A 459 45.31 -57.20 -0.54
CA LEU A 459 44.21 -56.39 -1.04
C LEU A 459 44.24 -54.97 -0.46
N LEU A 460 44.08 -53.98 -1.34
CA LEU A 460 43.86 -52.57 -1.03
C LEU A 460 42.38 -52.24 -1.22
N TYR A 461 41.74 -51.75 -0.18
CA TYR A 461 40.35 -51.30 -0.19
C TYR A 461 40.29 -49.78 -0.17
N MET A 462 39.46 -49.20 -1.02
CA MET A 462 39.31 -47.75 -1.17
C MET A 462 37.85 -47.35 -0.97
N CYS A 463 37.62 -46.37 -0.10
CA CYS A 463 36.31 -45.78 0.13
C CYS A 463 36.27 -44.39 -0.50
N ILE A 464 35.73 -44.25 -1.70
CA ILE A 464 35.83 -43.02 -2.49
C ILE A 464 34.52 -42.24 -2.41
N ASN A 465 34.61 -40.94 -2.13
CA ASN A 465 33.52 -39.98 -2.28
C ASN A 465 33.97 -38.83 -3.18
N GLU A 466 33.47 -38.80 -4.41
CA GLU A 466 33.69 -37.72 -5.39
C GLU A 466 32.34 -37.17 -5.83
N ASN A 467 32.07 -35.89 -5.57
CA ASN A 467 30.83 -35.21 -5.96
C ASN A 467 29.56 -35.99 -5.57
N GLU A 468 29.49 -36.47 -4.32
CA GLU A 468 28.38 -37.28 -3.79
C GLU A 468 28.18 -38.64 -4.46
N GLN A 469 29.11 -39.08 -5.31
CA GLN A 469 29.19 -40.46 -5.79
C GLN A 469 30.09 -41.29 -4.89
N PHE A 470 29.46 -42.16 -4.11
CA PHE A 470 30.13 -43.11 -3.23
C PHE A 470 30.52 -44.38 -3.99
N LYS A 471 31.81 -44.73 -3.97
CA LYS A 471 32.34 -45.91 -4.64
C LYS A 471 33.23 -46.70 -3.67
N PHE A 472 32.98 -47.99 -3.59
CA PHE A 472 33.86 -48.94 -2.92
C PHE A 472 34.67 -49.69 -3.97
N ARG A 473 36.01 -49.70 -3.85
CA ARG A 473 36.89 -50.42 -4.77
C ARG A 473 37.86 -51.33 -4.03
N THR A 474 38.16 -52.46 -4.64
CA THR A 474 39.17 -53.43 -4.18
C THR A 474 40.20 -53.61 -5.28
N LEU A 475 41.48 -53.46 -4.94
CA LEU A 475 42.63 -53.67 -5.82
C LEU A 475 43.56 -54.70 -5.17
N ARG A 476 44.36 -55.40 -5.97
CA ARG A 476 45.49 -56.17 -5.43
C ARG A 476 46.60 -55.19 -5.06
N ALA A 477 47.06 -55.24 -3.82
CA ALA A 477 48.27 -54.54 -3.39
C ALA A 477 49.46 -55.16 -4.12
N GLN A 478 50.25 -54.32 -4.79
CA GLN A 478 51.50 -54.72 -5.44
C GLN A 478 52.61 -54.91 -4.41
#